data_AF-A0A1F6BS05-F1
#
_entry.id   AF-A0A1F6BS05-F1
#
_cell.length_a   1.000
_cell.length_b   1.000
_cell.length_c   1.000
_cell.angle_alpha   90.00
_cell.angle_beta   90.00
_cell.angle_gamma   90.00
#
_symmetry.space_group_name_H-M   'P 1'
#
loop_
_entity.id
_entity.type
_entity.pdbx_description
1 polymer ?
#
loop_
_entity_poly.entity_id
_entity_poly.type
_entity_poly.pdbx_seq_one_letter_code
_entity_poly.pdbx_strand_id
1 'polypeptide(L)'
;MPWILYLTPIGWIALYLSVVSFVHETGHFVVGYLTGHKITKFKVGLREPVFKFKIGEIDFEFSGDANGGKVCVDNTNHVSQIGIFLTALAGPFAVLLFGTGLIFLAIHLRNVLVNMPKLDFIYLIILPTLVVVAYLDGLSGIIGDLRNIIRK
;
A
#
# COMPACT_ATOMS: atom_id res chain seq x y z
N MET A 1 12.51 -6.54 28.48
CA MET A 1 13.23 -5.42 27.81
C MET A 1 12.73 -5.33 26.38
N PRO A 2 12.33 -4.15 25.88
CA PRO A 2 11.56 -4.01 24.65
C PRO A 2 12.50 -3.95 23.43
N TRP A 3 13.17 -5.05 23.13
CA TRP A 3 14.06 -5.15 21.96
C TRP A 3 13.30 -4.95 20.63
N ILE A 4 11.99 -5.19 20.62
CA ILE A 4 11.06 -4.84 19.51
C ILE A 4 11.02 -3.33 19.22
N LEU A 5 11.26 -2.47 20.23
CA LEU A 5 11.33 -1.02 20.02
C LEU A 5 12.67 -0.57 19.38
N TYR A 6 13.65 -1.47 19.27
CA TYR A 6 14.96 -1.24 18.65
C TYR A 6 15.11 -1.91 17.28
N LEU A 7 14.00 -2.28 16.61
CA LEU A 7 14.04 -2.18 15.15
C LEU A 7 14.47 -0.75 14.86
N THR A 8 15.65 -0.58 14.27
CA THR A 8 16.25 0.73 14.01
C THR A 8 15.23 1.62 13.30
N PRO A 9 15.35 2.97 13.33
CA PRO A 9 14.48 3.84 12.54
C PRO A 9 14.32 3.37 11.08
N ILE A 10 15.37 2.75 10.53
CA ILE A 10 15.39 2.08 9.22
C ILE A 10 14.43 0.88 9.16
N GLY A 11 14.42 0.00 10.16
CA GLY A 11 13.50 -1.14 10.23
C GLY A 11 12.03 -0.72 10.30
N TRP A 12 11.71 0.35 11.03
CA TRP A 12 10.36 0.92 11.06
C TRP A 12 9.95 1.53 9.73
N ILE A 13 10.85 2.25 9.06
CA ILE A 13 10.61 2.80 7.72
C ILE A 13 10.39 1.67 6.71
N ALA A 14 11.21 0.63 6.74
CA ALA A 14 11.05 -0.53 5.88
C ALA A 14 9.69 -1.21 6.13
N LEU A 15 9.34 -1.49 7.38
CA LEU A 15 8.03 -2.06 7.69
C LEU A 15 6.88 -1.19 7.16
N TYR A 16 7.00 0.13 7.30
CA TYR A 16 5.98 1.05 6.80
C TYR A 16 5.84 1.02 5.28
N LEU A 17 6.96 1.05 4.55
CA LEU A 17 6.96 0.99 3.09
C LEU A 17 6.36 -0.34 2.59
N SER A 18 6.61 -1.45 3.30
CA SER A 18 5.95 -2.73 3.03
C SER A 18 4.43 -2.64 3.21
N VAL A 19 3.97 -1.97 4.28
CA VAL A 19 2.52 -1.79 4.54
C VAL A 19 1.89 -0.90 3.47
N VAL A 20 2.52 0.22 3.11
CA VAL A 20 2.04 1.12 2.05
C VAL A 20 1.94 0.36 0.72
N SER A 21 3.00 -0.36 0.35
CA SER A 21 3.02 -1.16 -0.89
C SER A 21 1.96 -2.25 -0.87
N PHE A 22 1.74 -2.91 0.27
CA PHE A 22 0.67 -3.90 0.42
C PHE A 22 -0.72 -3.26 0.23
N VAL A 23 -0.98 -2.11 0.84
CA VAL A 23 -2.25 -1.39 0.69
C VAL A 23 -2.45 -0.94 -0.76
N HIS A 24 -1.39 -0.46 -1.41
CA HIS A 24 -1.40 -0.08 -2.83
C HIS A 24 -1.83 -1.25 -3.72
N GLU A 25 -1.13 -2.38 -3.65
CA GLU A 25 -1.46 -3.55 -4.47
C GLU A 25 -2.83 -4.13 -4.12
N THR A 26 -3.25 -4.03 -2.86
CA THR A 26 -4.60 -4.45 -2.42
C THR A 26 -5.68 -3.63 -3.09
N GLY A 27 -5.47 -2.32 -3.30
CA GLY A 27 -6.39 -1.48 -4.06
C GLY A 27 -6.61 -2.02 -5.48
N HIS A 28 -5.51 -2.25 -6.23
CA HIS A 28 -5.58 -2.84 -7.57
C HIS A 28 -6.23 -4.22 -7.56
N PHE A 29 -5.90 -5.05 -6.57
CA PHE A 29 -6.45 -6.40 -6.45
C PHE A 29 -7.97 -6.38 -6.28
N VAL A 30 -8.47 -5.61 -5.30
CA VAL A 30 -9.90 -5.57 -4.96
C VAL A 30 -10.70 -5.00 -6.13
N VAL A 31 -10.31 -3.85 -6.66
CA VAL A 31 -11.05 -3.23 -7.76
C VAL A 31 -10.89 -4.02 -9.06
N GLY A 32 -9.72 -4.61 -9.30
CA GLY A 32 -9.50 -5.52 -10.42
C GLY A 32 -10.46 -6.70 -10.38
N TYR A 33 -10.56 -7.36 -9.22
CA TYR A 33 -11.50 -8.47 -9.00
C TYR A 33 -12.96 -8.04 -9.22
N LEU A 34 -13.37 -6.90 -8.66
CA LEU A 34 -14.74 -6.38 -8.78
C LEU A 34 -15.11 -5.94 -10.20
N THR A 35 -14.14 -5.50 -11.00
CA THR A 35 -14.34 -5.08 -12.40
C THR A 35 -14.24 -6.23 -13.40
N GLY A 36 -14.03 -7.47 -12.92
CA GLY A 36 -14.01 -8.68 -13.75
C GLY A 36 -12.62 -9.08 -14.28
N HIS A 37 -11.55 -8.46 -13.80
CA HIS A 37 -10.20 -8.93 -14.12
C HIS A 37 -9.96 -10.28 -13.46
N LYS A 38 -9.40 -11.21 -14.23
CA LYS A 38 -8.91 -12.48 -13.70
C LYS A 38 -7.51 -12.26 -13.13
N ILE A 39 -7.43 -12.05 -11.82
CA ILE A 39 -6.14 -11.86 -11.14
C ILE A 39 -5.42 -13.21 -11.05
N THR A 40 -4.14 -13.26 -11.44
CA THR A 40 -3.32 -14.49 -11.38
C THR A 40 -2.18 -14.40 -10.39
N LYS A 41 -1.73 -13.19 -10.07
CA LYS A 41 -0.65 -12.98 -9.11
C LYS A 41 -0.85 -11.71 -8.30
N PHE A 42 -0.59 -11.81 -7.00
CA PHE A 42 -0.46 -10.70 -6.08
C PHE A 42 0.94 -10.74 -5.48
N LYS A 43 1.76 -9.72 -5.73
CA LYS A 43 3.13 -9.65 -5.22
C LYS A 43 3.35 -8.36 -4.44
N VAL A 44 3.94 -8.48 -3.25
CA VAL A 44 4.49 -7.35 -2.49
C VAL A 44 6.01 -7.48 -2.43
N GLY A 45 6.70 -6.37 -2.67
CA GLY A 45 8.15 -6.28 -2.79
C GLY A 45 8.66 -6.61 -4.20
N LEU A 46 9.87 -6.15 -4.52
CA LEU A 46 10.48 -6.32 -5.83
C LEU A 46 11.39 -7.55 -5.89
N ARG A 47 11.98 -7.97 -4.77
CA ARG A 47 12.97 -9.07 -4.72
C ARG A 47 12.35 -10.46 -4.78
N GLU A 48 13.20 -11.47 -4.59
CA GLU A 48 12.76 -12.83 -4.38
C GLU A 48 11.86 -12.91 -3.13
N PRO A 49 10.72 -13.59 -3.26
CA PRO A 49 9.77 -13.70 -2.18
C PRO A 49 10.27 -14.65 -1.09
N VAL A 50 10.18 -14.18 0.14
CA VAL A 50 10.50 -14.94 1.35
C VAL A 50 9.35 -15.90 1.68
N PHE A 51 8.13 -15.51 1.32
CA PHE A 51 6.94 -16.31 1.53
C PHE A 51 6.09 -16.37 0.27
N LYS A 52 5.67 -17.58 -0.10
CA LYS A 52 4.76 -17.83 -1.22
C LYS A 52 3.65 -18.77 -0.80
N PHE A 53 2.44 -18.49 -1.25
CA PHE A 53 1.33 -19.43 -1.13
C PHE A 53 0.35 -19.20 -2.29
N LYS A 54 -0.52 -20.18 -2.53
CA LYS A 54 -1.53 -20.13 -3.58
C LYS A 54 -2.90 -20.26 -2.97
N ILE A 55 -3.82 -19.37 -3.35
CA ILE A 55 -5.24 -19.48 -2.99
C ILE A 55 -6.03 -19.53 -4.29
N GLY A 56 -6.66 -20.67 -4.56
CA GLY A 56 -7.36 -20.92 -5.82
C GLY A 56 -6.40 -20.82 -7.01
N GLU A 57 -6.68 -19.90 -7.93
CA GLU A 57 -5.85 -19.63 -9.12
C GLU A 57 -4.81 -18.51 -8.91
N ILE A 58 -4.77 -17.90 -7.72
CA ILE A 58 -3.98 -16.70 -7.43
C ILE A 58 -2.71 -17.08 -6.68
N ASP A 59 -1.56 -16.73 -7.24
CA ASP A 59 -0.27 -16.85 -6.57
C ASP A 59 0.01 -15.60 -5.73
N PHE A 60 0.21 -15.79 -4.42
CA PHE A 60 0.59 -14.75 -3.49
C PHE A 60 2.09 -14.83 -3.17
N GLU A 61 2.81 -13.73 -3.41
CA GLU A 61 4.26 -13.65 -3.22
C GLU A 61 4.61 -12.44 -2.33
N PHE A 62 5.26 -12.69 -1.19
CA PHE A 62 5.69 -11.65 -0.26
C PHE A 62 7.21 -11.67 -0.14
N SER A 63 7.82 -10.55 -0.51
CA SER A 63 9.26 -10.36 -0.49
C SER A 63 9.69 -9.65 0.78
N GLY A 64 10.93 -9.89 1.20
CA GLY A 64 11.50 -9.27 2.40
C GLY A 64 11.92 -7.82 2.19
N ASP A 65 11.86 -7.32 0.95
CA ASP A 65 12.09 -5.92 0.64
C ASP A 65 10.79 -5.13 0.69
N ALA A 66 10.90 -3.92 1.22
CA ALA A 66 9.76 -3.05 1.47
C ALA A 66 9.30 -2.21 0.28
N ASN A 67 9.81 -2.49 -0.91
CA ASN A 67 9.63 -1.61 -2.06
C ASN A 67 8.65 -2.21 -3.06
N GLY A 68 7.55 -1.51 -3.31
CA GLY A 68 6.65 -1.75 -4.44
C GLY A 68 5.93 -3.09 -4.41
N GLY A 69 5.38 -3.47 -5.56
CA GLY A 69 4.65 -4.70 -5.75
C GLY A 69 4.16 -4.83 -7.18
N LYS A 70 3.30 -5.82 -7.43
CA LYS A 70 2.48 -5.88 -8.64
C LYS A 70 1.28 -6.81 -8.46
N VAL A 71 0.18 -6.44 -9.10
CA VAL A 71 -0.94 -7.33 -9.42
C VAL A 71 -0.88 -7.71 -10.89
N CYS A 72 -0.89 -9.00 -11.20
CA CYS A 72 -0.94 -9.50 -12.57
C CYS A 72 -2.35 -9.98 -12.92
N VAL A 73 -2.82 -9.58 -14.09
CA VAL A 73 -4.13 -9.94 -14.64
C VAL A 73 -3.94 -10.84 -15.86
N ASP A 74 -4.81 -11.84 -16.00
CA ASP A 74 -4.96 -12.62 -17.22
C ASP A 74 -5.79 -11.81 -18.23
N ASN A 75 -5.31 -11.75 -19.48
CA ASN A 75 -5.93 -10.99 -20.56
C ASN A 75 -7.04 -11.76 -21.29
N THR A 76 -7.41 -12.96 -20.81
CA THR A 76 -8.46 -13.78 -21.42
C THR A 76 -9.86 -13.19 -21.26
N ASN A 77 -10.08 -12.35 -20.23
CA ASN A 77 -11.38 -11.73 -19.99
C ASN A 77 -11.46 -10.37 -20.69
N HIS A 78 -12.55 -10.15 -21.43
CA HIS A 78 -12.90 -8.82 -21.92
C HIS A 78 -13.38 -7.96 -20.75
N VAL A 79 -12.52 -7.07 -20.28
CA VAL A 79 -12.85 -6.05 -19.27
C VAL A 79 -13.16 -4.72 -19.96
N SER A 80 -14.14 -3.99 -19.43
CA SER A 80 -14.50 -2.66 -19.96
C SER A 80 -13.36 -1.65 -19.75
N GLN A 81 -13.27 -0.64 -20.62
CA GLN A 81 -12.29 0.44 -20.47
C GLN A 81 -12.40 1.18 -19.14
N ILE A 82 -13.64 1.36 -18.64
CA ILE A 82 -13.90 1.91 -17.30
C ILE A 82 -13.35 0.98 -16.21
N GLY A 83 -13.50 -0.33 -16.35
CA GLY A 83 -12.93 -1.29 -15.40
C GLY A 83 -11.41 -1.23 -15.31
N ILE A 84 -10.73 -1.10 -16.46
CA ILE A 84 -9.29 -0.90 -16.54
C ILE A 84 -8.89 0.43 -15.86
N PHE A 85 -9.59 1.51 -16.16
CA PHE A 85 -9.34 2.82 -15.57
C PHE A 85 -9.51 2.84 -14.05
N LEU A 86 -10.61 2.26 -13.55
CA LEU A 86 -10.89 2.17 -12.12
C LEU A 86 -9.85 1.30 -11.40
N THR A 87 -9.46 0.18 -12.01
CA THR A 87 -8.44 -0.72 -11.44
C THR A 87 -7.08 -0.04 -11.35
N ALA A 88 -6.70 0.72 -12.37
CA ALA A 88 -5.46 1.47 -12.37
C ALA A 88 -5.43 2.54 -11.26
N LEU A 89 -6.51 3.30 -11.05
CA LEU A 89 -6.53 4.29 -9.98
C LEU A 89 -6.66 3.69 -8.57
N ALA A 90 -7.10 2.43 -8.45
CA ALA A 90 -7.47 1.84 -7.17
C ALA A 90 -6.32 1.76 -6.16
N GLY A 91 -5.11 1.36 -6.59
CA GLY A 91 -3.95 1.30 -5.70
C GLY A 91 -3.57 2.65 -5.12
N PRO A 92 -3.36 3.67 -5.96
CA PRO A 92 -3.08 5.02 -5.50
C PRO A 92 -4.14 5.60 -4.55
N PHE A 93 -5.43 5.41 -4.85
CA PHE A 93 -6.52 5.86 -3.98
C PHE A 93 -6.58 5.10 -2.66
N ALA A 94 -6.28 3.79 -2.66
CA ALA A 94 -6.25 2.99 -1.43
C ALA A 94 -5.21 3.53 -0.44
N VAL A 95 -4.03 3.93 -0.93
CA VAL A 95 -2.98 4.51 -0.09
C VAL A 95 -3.36 5.90 0.42
N LEU A 96 -4.01 6.74 -0.40
CA LEU A 96 -4.51 8.05 0.05
C LEU A 96 -5.57 7.92 1.16
N LEU A 97 -6.50 6.97 1.01
CA LEU A 97 -7.51 6.68 2.03
C LEU A 97 -6.86 6.15 3.31
N PHE A 98 -5.90 5.24 3.19
CA PHE A 98 -5.14 4.71 4.32
C PHE A 98 -4.38 5.80 5.06
N GLY A 99 -3.64 6.66 4.34
CA GLY A 99 -2.92 7.80 4.90
C GLY A 99 -3.87 8.78 5.61
N THR A 100 -5.02 9.07 5.02
CA THR A 100 -6.07 9.90 5.66
C THR A 100 -6.57 9.26 6.96
N GLY A 101 -6.84 7.95 6.95
CA GLY A 101 -7.25 7.20 8.14
C GLY A 101 -6.21 7.27 9.26
N LEU A 102 -4.92 7.17 8.94
CA LEU A 102 -3.84 7.31 9.91
C LEU A 102 -3.79 8.71 10.55
N ILE A 103 -4.09 9.77 9.78
CA ILE A 103 -4.21 11.14 10.32
C ILE A 103 -5.33 11.20 11.36
N PHE A 104 -6.53 10.74 10.99
CA PHE A 104 -7.68 10.78 11.90
C PHE A 104 -7.44 9.94 13.17
N LEU A 105 -6.86 8.75 13.00
CA LEU A 105 -6.49 7.88 14.11
C LEU A 105 -5.50 8.59 15.04
N ALA A 106 -4.51 9.28 14.50
CA ALA A 106 -3.53 9.98 15.30
C ALA A 106 -4.11 11.19 16.04
N ILE A 107 -4.97 11.98 15.39
CA ILE A 107 -5.69 13.08 16.03
C ILE A 107 -6.54 12.54 17.19
N HIS A 108 -7.27 11.45 16.95
CA HIS A 108 -8.08 10.81 17.98
C HIS A 108 -7.23 10.30 19.15
N LEU A 109 -6.15 9.57 18.87
CA LEU A 109 -5.25 9.06 19.90
C LEU A 109 -4.56 10.21 20.66
N ARG A 110 -4.14 11.29 19.99
CA ARG A 110 -3.61 12.48 20.65
C ARG A 110 -4.62 13.04 21.64
N ASN A 111 -5.88 13.16 21.26
CA ASN A 111 -6.94 13.70 22.11
C ASN A 111 -7.24 12.79 23.32
N VAL A 112 -7.00 11.48 23.20
CA VAL A 112 -7.12 10.51 24.30
C VAL A 112 -5.87 10.49 25.19
N LEU A 113 -4.69 10.71 24.62
CA LEU A 113 -3.38 10.52 25.26
C LEU A 113 -2.71 11.84 25.71
N VAL A 114 -3.47 12.95 25.79
CA VAL A 114 -3.00 14.32 26.10
C VAL A 114 -2.11 14.42 27.36
N ASN A 115 -2.17 13.45 28.27
CA ASN A 115 -1.41 13.45 29.52
C ASN A 115 -0.09 12.64 29.50
N MET A 116 0.37 12.17 28.33
CA MET A 116 1.58 11.36 28.21
C MET A 116 2.71 12.07 27.43
N PRO A 117 3.62 12.81 28.09
CA PRO A 117 4.69 13.58 27.44
C PRO A 117 5.73 12.75 26.67
N LYS A 118 5.74 11.41 26.85
CA LYS A 118 6.67 10.52 26.12
C LYS A 118 6.19 10.17 24.71
N LEU A 119 4.94 10.48 24.35
CA LEU A 119 4.36 10.16 23.04
C LEU A 119 4.58 11.26 21.98
N ASP A 120 5.10 12.42 22.38
CA ASP A 120 5.28 13.58 21.51
C ASP A 120 6.15 13.28 20.26
N PHE A 121 7.20 12.48 20.41
CA PHE A 121 8.09 12.14 19.29
C PHE A 121 7.40 11.33 18.17
N ILE A 122 6.48 10.42 18.53
CA ILE A 122 5.72 9.60 17.57
C ILE A 122 4.75 10.48 16.78
N TYR A 123 4.09 11.43 17.45
CA TYR A 123 3.12 12.33 16.83
C TYR A 123 3.74 13.47 16.03
N LEU A 124 4.89 14.01 16.46
CA LEU A 124 5.53 15.16 15.81
C LEU A 124 6.37 14.78 14.58
N ILE A 125 6.94 13.57 14.54
CA ILE A 125 7.93 13.21 13.50
C ILE A 125 7.50 11.98 12.72
N ILE A 126 7.18 10.87 13.39
CA ILE A 126 6.91 9.60 12.69
C ILE A 126 5.63 9.71 11.88
N LEU A 127 4.51 10.07 12.52
CA LEU A 127 3.22 10.07 11.85
C LEU A 127 3.13 11.05 10.65
N PRO A 128 3.61 12.31 10.72
CA PRO A 128 3.66 13.16 9.54
C PRO A 128 4.51 12.56 8.41
N THR A 129 5.64 11.93 8.74
CA THR A 129 6.48 11.25 7.75
C THR A 129 5.74 10.11 7.07
N LEU A 130 5.02 9.28 7.84
CA LEU A 130 4.20 8.20 7.30
C LEU A 130 3.15 8.75 6.31
N VAL A 131 2.42 9.78 6.73
CA VAL A 131 1.40 10.45 5.92
C VAL A 131 1.99 11.00 4.63
N VAL A 132 3.11 11.72 4.70
CA VAL A 132 3.80 12.26 3.52
C VAL A 132 4.17 11.13 2.55
N VAL A 133 4.74 10.03 3.04
CA VAL A 133 5.11 8.89 2.20
C VAL A 133 3.89 8.26 1.52
N ALA A 134 2.77 8.08 2.24
CA ALA A 134 1.53 7.56 1.66
C ALA A 134 0.97 8.51 0.57
N TYR A 135 0.98 9.81 0.81
CA TYR A 135 0.52 10.79 -0.17
C TYR A 135 1.44 10.89 -1.39
N LEU A 136 2.76 10.81 -1.22
CA LEU A 136 3.70 10.78 -2.33
C LEU A 136 3.53 9.53 -3.19
N ASP A 137 3.36 8.36 -2.56
CA ASP A 137 3.07 7.10 -3.28
C ASP A 137 1.74 7.20 -4.05
N GLY A 138 0.67 7.63 -3.40
CA GLY A 138 -0.63 7.83 -4.05
C GLY A 138 -0.57 8.84 -5.21
N LEU A 139 0.04 10.01 -5.02
CA LEU A 139 0.13 11.01 -6.09
C LEU A 139 1.00 10.53 -7.26
N SER A 140 2.16 9.94 -6.97
CA SER A 140 3.06 9.43 -8.00
C SER A 140 2.44 8.26 -8.77
N GLY A 141 1.68 7.39 -8.09
CA GLY A 141 0.89 6.32 -8.68
C GLY A 141 -0.17 6.84 -9.63
N ILE A 142 -1.01 7.82 -9.21
CA ILE A 142 -2.02 8.45 -10.08
C ILE A 142 -1.36 9.00 -11.36
N ILE A 143 -0.25 9.74 -11.23
CA ILE A 143 0.45 10.32 -12.38
C ILE A 143 1.00 9.21 -13.30
N GLY A 144 1.61 8.17 -12.72
CA GLY A 144 2.16 7.03 -13.45
C GLY A 144 1.10 6.27 -14.25
N ASP A 145 -0.03 5.97 -13.61
CA ASP A 145 -1.10 5.19 -14.20
C ASP A 145 -1.87 5.97 -15.26
N LEU A 146 -2.19 7.25 -15.03
CA LEU A 146 -2.79 8.10 -16.05
C LEU A 146 -1.90 8.20 -17.29
N ARG A 147 -0.58 8.35 -17.12
CA ARG A 147 0.37 8.37 -18.24
C ARG A 147 0.36 7.05 -19.03
N ASN A 148 0.22 5.91 -18.35
CA ASN A 148 0.16 4.61 -19.00
C ASN A 148 -1.15 4.40 -19.77
N ILE A 149 -2.26 4.93 -19.26
CA ILE A 149 -3.57 4.87 -19.92
C ILE A 149 -3.58 5.76 -21.17
N ILE A 150 -3.06 6.99 -21.10
CA ILE A 150 -3.03 7.94 -22.23
C ILE A 150 -2.14 7.45 -23.38
N ARG A 151 -1.10 6.66 -23.08
CA ARG A 151 -0.16 6.14 -24.08
C ARG A 151 -0.63 4.87 -24.79
N LYS A 152 -1.72 4.25 -24.34
CA LYS A 152 -2.34 3.07 -24.97
C LYS A 152 -3.49 3.50 -25.88
#